data_AF-A0A1G6HKX6-F1
#
_entry.id   AF-A0A1G6HKX6-F1
#
_cell.length_a   1.000
_cell.length_b   1.000
_cell.length_c   1.000
_cell.angle_alpha   90.00
_cell.angle_beta   90.00
_cell.angle_gamma   90.00
#
_symmetry.space_group_name_H-M   'P 1'
#
loop_
_entity.id
_entity.type
_entity.pdbx_description
1 polymer ?
#
loop_
_entity_poly.entity_id
_entity_poly.type
_entity_poly.pdbx_seq_one_letter_code
_entity_poly.pdbx_strand_id
1 'polypeptide(L)'
;MGFFPTSTIAGAAPLYRSPGTSNTHFKRKTVDVANIKSQIKRNKTNEKAHERNKAVKSELKTHVRRTREAILAGDKEAAEKALLSATRKLDKAVSKGVIHQNQAANRKSAIAKAVAAL
;
A
#
# COMPACT_ATOMS: atom_id res chain seq x y z
N MET A 1 -53.70 16.07 0.51
CA MET A 1 -52.31 16.58 0.37
C MET A 1 -52.15 17.04 -1.07
N GLY A 2 -52.01 18.36 -1.25
CA GLY A 2 -52.36 19.11 -2.46
C GLY A 2 -51.48 18.85 -3.67
N PHE A 3 -52.15 18.66 -4.80
CA PHE A 3 -51.63 18.72 -6.16
C PHE A 3 -51.65 20.19 -6.59
N PHE A 4 -50.49 20.82 -6.77
CA PHE A 4 -50.38 22.16 -7.37
C PHE A 4 -49.85 22.04 -8.80
N PRO A 5 -50.65 22.40 -9.83
CA PRO A 5 -50.21 22.70 -11.17
C PRO A 5 -50.23 24.21 -11.44
N THR A 6 -49.11 24.82 -11.80
CA THR A 6 -48.97 26.14 -12.50
C THR A 6 -47.47 26.32 -12.78
N SER A 7 -46.94 26.86 -13.87
CA SER A 7 -47.47 27.44 -15.10
C SER A 7 -46.32 27.42 -16.12
N THR A 8 -46.58 26.90 -17.32
CA THR A 8 -45.73 27.11 -18.49
C THR A 8 -45.86 28.57 -18.90
N ILE A 9 -44.82 29.38 -18.62
CA ILE A 9 -44.63 30.66 -19.31
C ILE A 9 -43.56 30.41 -20.38
N ALA A 10 -44.04 30.20 -21.60
CA ALA A 10 -43.27 30.45 -22.80
C ALA A 10 -43.05 31.96 -22.92
N GLY A 11 -41.79 32.38 -22.98
CA GLY A 11 -41.38 33.77 -23.18
C GLY A 11 -39.97 33.81 -23.73
N ALA A 12 -39.87 33.72 -25.05
CA ALA A 12 -38.63 33.83 -25.81
C ALA A 12 -38.16 35.30 -25.88
N ALA A 13 -36.87 35.55 -25.63
CA ALA A 13 -36.04 36.59 -26.25
C ALA A 13 -34.54 36.36 -25.89
N PRO A 14 -33.56 37.03 -26.52
CA PRO A 14 -32.86 36.50 -27.68
C PRO A 14 -31.33 36.46 -27.51
N LEU A 15 -30.68 35.70 -28.38
CA LEU A 15 -29.32 35.92 -28.92
C LEU A 15 -28.25 36.48 -27.97
N TYR A 16 -27.53 35.60 -27.28
CA TYR A 16 -26.07 35.75 -27.22
C TYR A 16 -25.40 34.45 -27.64
N ARG A 17 -25.24 34.29 -28.95
CA ARG A 17 -24.23 33.39 -29.51
C ARG A 17 -22.88 33.95 -29.10
N SER A 18 -22.37 33.55 -27.93
CA SER A 18 -21.01 33.89 -27.52
C SER A 18 -20.04 33.14 -28.45
N PRO A 19 -19.32 33.82 -29.35
CA PRO A 19 -18.36 33.17 -30.21
C PRO A 19 -17.04 33.04 -29.44
N GLY A 20 -16.53 31.83 -29.35
CA GLY A 20 -15.15 31.60 -28.93
C GLY A 20 -15.02 30.86 -27.60
N THR A 21 -15.28 29.56 -27.63
CA THR A 21 -14.48 28.62 -26.84
C THR A 21 -13.03 28.65 -27.36
N SER A 22 -12.30 29.73 -27.11
CA SER A 22 -10.85 29.59 -26.95
C SER A 22 -10.65 29.00 -25.56
N ASN A 23 -10.90 27.69 -25.47
CA ASN A 23 -10.28 26.87 -24.45
C ASN A 23 -8.79 26.90 -24.78
N THR A 24 -8.14 28.04 -24.50
CA THR A 24 -6.70 28.09 -24.36
C THR A 24 -6.45 27.05 -23.30
N HIS A 25 -5.94 25.91 -23.74
CA HIS A 25 -5.24 24.98 -22.90
C HIS A 25 -4.08 25.79 -22.34
N PHE A 26 -4.35 26.63 -21.33
CA PHE A 26 -3.37 27.09 -20.40
C PHE A 26 -2.91 25.79 -19.79
N LYS A 27 -1.86 25.21 -20.39
CA LYS A 27 -1.19 24.03 -19.88
C LYS A 27 -0.97 24.37 -18.44
N ARG A 28 -1.78 23.80 -17.54
CA ARG A 28 -1.44 23.75 -16.13
C ARG A 28 -0.10 23.05 -16.20
N LYS A 29 1.00 23.83 -16.12
CA LYS A 29 2.34 23.29 -15.94
C LYS A 29 2.12 22.25 -14.86
N THR A 30 2.29 21.00 -15.25
CA THR A 30 2.27 19.87 -14.33
C THR A 30 3.07 20.35 -13.14
N VAL A 31 2.40 20.57 -12.02
CA VAL A 31 3.06 21.13 -10.83
C VAL A 31 4.16 20.14 -10.53
N ASP A 32 5.41 20.54 -10.81
CA ASP A 32 6.58 19.72 -10.57
C ASP A 32 6.58 19.43 -9.08
N VAL A 33 6.10 18.24 -8.72
CA VAL A 33 5.85 17.88 -7.33
C VAL A 33 7.20 17.79 -6.61
N ALA A 34 7.27 18.48 -5.46
CA ALA A 34 8.45 18.85 -4.67
C ALA A 34 9.24 20.09 -5.16
N ASN A 35 8.61 21.26 -5.10
CA ASN A 35 9.28 22.54 -5.37
C ASN A 35 10.13 23.04 -4.17
N ILE A 36 9.86 22.53 -2.96
CA ILE A 36 10.56 22.91 -1.73
C ILE A 36 11.78 22.00 -1.55
N LYS A 37 12.97 22.59 -1.33
CA LYS A 37 14.24 21.85 -1.15
C LYS A 37 14.16 20.72 -0.12
N SER A 38 13.39 20.92 0.96
CA SER A 38 13.16 19.91 2.00
C SER A 38 12.41 18.69 1.47
N GLN A 39 11.40 18.88 0.61
CA GLN A 39 10.62 17.78 0.02
C GLN A 39 11.45 16.97 -0.97
N ILE A 40 12.25 17.62 -1.83
CA ILE A 40 13.17 16.93 -2.75
C ILE A 40 14.13 16.02 -1.95
N LYS A 41 14.66 16.52 -0.84
CA LYS A 41 15.52 15.74 0.07
C LYS A 41 14.76 14.55 0.67
N ARG A 42 13.53 14.76 1.15
CA ARG A 42 12.71 13.69 1.74
C ARG A 42 12.37 12.61 0.73
N ASN A 43 12.02 12.96 -0.51
CA ASN A 43 11.74 12.00 -1.58
C ASN A 43 12.94 11.07 -1.82
N LYS A 44 14.15 11.64 -1.97
CA LYS A 44 15.39 10.86 -2.14
C LYS A 44 15.69 9.93 -0.96
N THR A 45 15.45 10.38 0.27
CA THR A 45 15.66 9.54 1.47
C THR A 45 14.60 8.45 1.59
N ASN A 46 13.35 8.77 1.29
CA ASN A 46 12.22 7.84 1.35
C ASN A 46 12.38 6.73 0.32
N GLU A 47 12.84 7.04 -0.89
CA GLU A 47 13.10 6.05 -1.93
C GLU A 47 14.16 5.03 -1.50
N LYS A 48 15.30 5.49 -0.97
CA LYS A 48 16.35 4.62 -0.42
C LYS A 48 15.85 3.75 0.74
N ALA A 49 15.04 4.31 1.64
CA ALA A 49 14.44 3.55 2.72
C ALA A 49 13.40 2.54 2.21
N HIS A 50 12.62 2.93 1.19
CA HIS A 50 11.61 2.09 0.57
C HIS A 50 12.24 0.87 -0.09
N GLU A 51 13.31 1.03 -0.87
CA GLU A 51 14.02 -0.09 -1.51
C GLU A 51 14.54 -1.12 -0.49
N ARG A 52 15.18 -0.64 0.59
CA ARG A 52 15.65 -1.50 1.69
C ARG A 52 14.50 -2.24 2.36
N ASN A 53 13.42 -1.53 2.66
CA ASN A 53 12.24 -2.11 3.30
C ASN A 53 11.53 -3.12 2.39
N LYS A 54 11.50 -2.85 1.08
CA LYS A 54 10.93 -3.75 0.07
C LYS A 54 11.70 -5.08 0.04
N ALA A 55 13.03 -5.02 -0.04
CA ALA A 55 13.89 -6.21 -0.05
C ALA A 55 13.68 -7.08 1.21
N VAL A 56 13.71 -6.45 2.40
CA VAL A 56 13.50 -7.16 3.67
C VAL A 56 12.10 -7.76 3.74
N LYS A 57 11.05 -7.03 3.33
CA LYS A 57 9.68 -7.54 3.33
C LYS A 57 9.50 -8.73 2.36
N SER A 58 10.14 -8.70 1.19
CA SER A 58 10.10 -9.83 0.25
C SER A 58 10.83 -11.07 0.77
N GLU A 59 11.98 -10.90 1.42
CA GLU A 59 12.68 -12.01 2.08
C GLU A 59 11.80 -12.67 3.15
N LEU A 60 11.22 -11.85 4.03
CA LEU A 60 10.34 -12.35 5.10
C LEU A 60 9.16 -13.14 4.53
N LYS A 61 8.48 -12.62 3.49
CA LYS A 61 7.36 -13.31 2.85
C LYS A 61 7.80 -14.68 2.31
N THR A 62 9.01 -14.77 1.76
CA THR A 62 9.57 -16.01 1.22
C THR A 62 9.83 -17.04 2.32
N HIS A 63 10.44 -16.65 3.43
CA HIS A 63 10.68 -17.56 4.56
C HIS A 63 9.37 -18.09 5.17
N VAL A 64 8.37 -17.20 5.33
CA VAL A 64 7.05 -17.61 5.83
C VAL A 64 6.34 -18.54 4.84
N ARG A 65 6.51 -18.33 3.53
CA ARG A 65 5.96 -19.24 2.52
C ARG A 65 6.62 -20.62 2.59
N ARG A 66 7.95 -20.68 2.67
CA ARG A 66 8.70 -21.94 2.82
C ARG A 66 8.29 -22.73 4.05
N THR A 67 8.08 -22.07 5.19
CA THR A 67 7.55 -22.75 6.39
C THR A 67 6.17 -23.35 6.15
N ARG A 68 5.29 -22.65 5.41
CA ARG A 68 3.95 -23.17 5.09
C ARG A 68 4.00 -24.33 4.09
N GLU A 69 4.88 -24.27 3.09
CA GLU A 69 5.09 -25.36 2.13
C GLU A 69 5.61 -26.62 2.85
N ALA A 70 6.57 -26.49 3.77
CA ALA A 70 7.07 -27.61 4.58
C ALA A 70 5.97 -28.21 5.49
N ILE A 71 5.10 -27.36 6.04
CA ILE A 71 3.94 -27.82 6.83
C ILE A 71 2.97 -28.63 5.96
N LEU A 72 2.68 -28.16 4.74
CA LEU A 72 1.80 -28.87 3.82
C LEU A 72 2.39 -30.22 3.36
N ALA A 73 3.71 -30.33 3.29
CA ALA A 73 4.40 -31.57 2.96
C ALA A 73 4.40 -32.60 4.11
N GLY A 74 4.11 -32.19 5.35
CA GLY A 74 4.06 -33.09 6.51
C GLY A 74 5.41 -33.37 7.18
N ASP A 75 6.49 -32.73 6.74
CA ASP A 75 7.84 -32.96 7.25
C ASP A 75 8.14 -32.14 8.52
N LYS A 76 8.00 -32.77 9.70
CA LYS A 76 8.19 -32.11 11.01
C LYS A 76 9.58 -31.51 11.19
N GLU A 77 10.64 -32.24 10.86
CA GLU A 77 12.02 -31.74 11.01
C GLU A 77 12.33 -30.56 10.09
N ALA A 78 11.81 -30.59 8.87
CA ALA A 78 11.99 -29.50 7.91
C ALA A 78 11.21 -28.25 8.34
N ALA A 79 10.00 -28.44 8.88
CA ALA A 79 9.16 -27.38 9.41
C ALA A 79 9.82 -26.68 10.62
N GLU A 80 10.43 -27.43 11.55
CA GLU A 80 11.14 -26.86 12.70
C GLU A 80 12.38 -26.04 12.29
N LYS A 81 13.20 -26.57 11.39
CA LYS A 81 14.37 -25.85 10.85
C LYS A 81 13.94 -24.57 10.12
N ALA A 82 12.87 -24.65 9.33
CA ALA A 82 12.32 -23.51 8.63
C ALA A 82 11.75 -22.46 9.62
N LEU A 83 11.08 -22.90 10.68
CA LEU A 83 10.55 -22.04 11.74
C LEU A 83 11.67 -21.25 12.44
N LEU A 84 12.75 -21.91 12.85
CA LEU A 84 13.90 -21.25 13.48
C LEU A 84 14.53 -20.19 12.58
N SER A 85 14.62 -20.47 11.28
CA SER A 85 15.14 -19.51 10.31
C SER A 85 14.20 -18.29 10.16
N ALA A 86 12.88 -18.53 10.14
CA ALA A 86 11.87 -17.50 9.99
C ALA A 86 11.77 -16.61 11.23
N THR A 87 11.80 -17.18 12.43
CA THR A 87 11.78 -16.42 13.70
C THR A 87 12.99 -15.50 13.80
N ARG A 88 14.19 -16.02 13.54
CA ARG A 88 15.43 -15.22 13.55
C ARG A 88 15.40 -14.07 12.54
N LYS A 89 14.85 -14.30 11.34
CA LYS A 89 14.72 -13.26 10.32
C LYS A 89 13.67 -12.21 10.71
N LEU A 90 12.55 -12.60 11.32
CA LEU A 90 11.53 -11.68 11.83
C LEU A 90 12.11 -10.77 12.92
N ASP A 91 12.84 -11.31 13.87
CA ASP A 91 13.44 -10.52 14.96
C ASP A 91 14.49 -9.53 14.44
N LYS A 92 15.33 -9.96 13.48
CA LYS A 92 16.27 -9.05 12.78
C LYS A 92 15.55 -7.90 12.06
N ALA A 93 14.35 -8.15 11.52
CA ALA A 93 13.58 -7.11 10.85
C ALA A 93 12.95 -6.10 11.83
N VAL A 94 12.63 -6.54 13.05
CA VAL A 94 12.23 -5.66 14.16
C VAL A 94 13.39 -4.76 14.58
N SER A 95 14.58 -5.33 14.80
CA SER A 95 15.77 -4.55 15.18
C SER A 95 16.15 -3.49 14.14
N LYS A 96 15.88 -3.76 12.85
CA LYS A 96 16.09 -2.81 11.75
C LYS A 96 14.94 -1.81 11.56
N GLY A 97 13.87 -1.89 12.36
CA GLY A 97 12.71 -1.00 12.29
C GLY A 97 11.84 -1.19 11.04
N VAL A 98 11.98 -2.31 10.32
CA VAL A 98 11.22 -2.56 9.08
C VAL A 98 9.80 -3.01 9.38
N ILE A 99 9.62 -3.76 10.47
CA ILE A 99 8.33 -4.25 10.97
C ILE A 99 8.20 -3.93 12.46
N HIS A 100 6.97 -3.65 12.90
CA HIS A 100 6.68 -3.42 14.31
C HIS A 100 6.77 -4.72 15.12
N GLN A 101 7.13 -4.63 16.41
CA GLN A 101 7.27 -5.78 17.30
C GLN A 101 6.00 -6.65 17.38
N ASN A 102 4.83 -6.02 17.43
CA ASN A 102 3.56 -6.76 17.45
C ASN A 102 3.30 -7.51 16.14
N GLN A 103 3.70 -6.93 15.00
CA GLN A 103 3.57 -7.61 13.71
C GLN A 103 4.48 -8.84 13.65
N ALA A 104 5.70 -8.75 14.20
CA ALA A 104 6.58 -9.90 14.32
C ALA A 104 6.01 -10.96 15.27
N ALA A 105 5.50 -10.56 16.44
CA ALA A 105 4.89 -11.46 17.41
C ALA A 105 3.70 -12.23 16.83
N ASN A 106 2.79 -11.55 16.13
CA ASN A 106 1.64 -12.19 15.48
C ASN A 106 2.08 -13.21 14.43
N ARG A 107 3.10 -12.89 13.62
CA ARG A 107 3.64 -13.81 12.61
C ARG A 107 4.35 -15.02 13.23
N LYS A 108 5.13 -14.81 14.30
CA LYS A 108 5.78 -15.90 15.05
C LYS A 108 4.73 -16.85 15.64
N SER A 109 3.70 -16.30 16.28
CA SER A 109 2.60 -17.09 16.84
C SER A 109 1.86 -17.90 15.78
N ALA A 110 1.54 -17.29 14.63
CA ALA A 110 0.82 -17.98 13.55
C ALA A 110 1.60 -19.18 13.00
N ILE A 111 2.91 -19.04 12.76
CA ILE A 111 3.75 -20.12 12.23
C ILE A 111 3.98 -21.20 13.28
N ALA A 112 4.23 -20.82 14.54
CA ALA A 112 4.40 -21.77 15.64
C ALA A 112 3.15 -22.62 15.86
N LYS A 113 1.95 -22.02 15.84
CA LYS A 113 0.68 -22.76 15.93
C LYS A 113 0.50 -23.74 14.77
N ALA A 114 0.89 -23.34 13.57
CA ALA A 114 0.76 -24.18 12.38
C ALA A 114 1.75 -25.38 12.40
N VAL A 115 2.96 -25.20 12.93
CA VAL A 115 3.90 -26.32 13.14
C VAL A 115 3.45 -27.22 14.29
N ALA A 116 2.91 -26.67 15.38
CA ALA A 116 2.42 -27.46 16.51
C ALA A 116 1.15 -28.27 16.20
N ALA A 117 0.41 -27.92 15.14
CA ALA A 117 -0.78 -28.62 14.70
C ALA A 117 -0.48 -29.83 13.78
N LEU A 118 0.78 -30.09 13.45
CA LEU A 118 1.27 -31.25 12.69
C LEU A 118 1.72 -32.39 13.62
#